data_AF-A0A519PFR9-F1
#
_entry.id   AF-A0A519PFR9-F1
#
_cell.length_a   1.000
_cell.length_b   1.000
_cell.length_c   1.000
_cell.angle_alpha   90.00
_cell.angle_beta   90.00
_cell.angle_gamma   90.00
#
_symmetry.space_group_name_H-M   'P 1'
#
loop_
_entity.id
_entity.type
_entity.pdbx_description
1 polymer ?
#
loop_
_entity_poly.entity_id
_entity_poly.type
_entity_poly.pdbx_seq_one_letter_code
_entity_poly.pdbx_strand_id
1 'polypeptide(L)'
;MAEADIAYVATAGAAGLALALSAWAARLRGRLAERNRALEAAMGRAHGDISARDGALAAFEDVRVALTPGGGADRLGSPATWDVIVRDLTNGSDVAPSDPVLVVLDAVRAAAGPRLDGLIDRGEAFDAVLEGQSGAWAVEGRSAAGAAWLRLSRLGLIGTAAESGLGLLADYYPAPTWVVDAGGRLAWANRAWLAEMKVETVEAARDKALTFDRGADA
;
A
#
# COMPACT_ATOMS: atom_id res chain seq x y z
N MET A 1 66.08 -10.53 -46.56
CA MET A 1 65.02 -11.56 -46.49
C MET A 1 64.46 -11.68 -45.07
N ALA A 2 65.29 -11.88 -44.04
CA ALA A 2 64.84 -12.02 -42.65
C ALA A 2 64.03 -10.83 -42.07
N GLU A 3 64.36 -9.59 -42.43
CA GLU A 3 63.66 -8.39 -41.90
C GLU A 3 62.23 -8.23 -42.45
N ALA A 4 62.01 -8.64 -43.70
CA ALA A 4 60.69 -8.64 -44.32
C ALA A 4 59.77 -9.72 -43.72
N ASP A 5 60.33 -10.89 -43.36
CA ASP A 5 59.58 -11.95 -42.66
C ASP A 5 59.17 -11.53 -41.24
N ILE A 6 60.04 -10.84 -40.51
CA ILE A 6 59.73 -10.35 -39.16
C ILE A 6 58.62 -9.29 -39.21
N ALA A 7 58.68 -8.36 -40.18
CA ALA A 7 57.64 -7.36 -40.37
C ALA A 7 56.29 -8.00 -40.78
N TYR A 8 56.33 -9.04 -41.61
CA TYR A 8 55.12 -9.78 -42.00
C TYR A 8 54.48 -10.52 -40.82
N VAL A 9 55.27 -11.22 -40.01
CA VAL A 9 54.77 -11.92 -38.81
C VAL A 9 54.22 -10.93 -37.77
N ALA A 10 54.89 -9.79 -37.58
CA ALA A 10 54.43 -8.74 -36.67
C ALA A 10 53.09 -8.13 -37.12
N THR A 11 52.93 -7.85 -38.42
CA THR A 11 51.67 -7.30 -38.96
C THR A 11 50.54 -8.33 -38.94
N ALA A 12 50.82 -9.60 -39.24
CA ALA A 12 49.86 -10.69 -39.11
C ALA A 12 49.39 -10.87 -37.66
N GLY A 13 50.31 -10.82 -36.69
CA GLY A 13 50.00 -10.87 -35.26
C GLY A 13 49.16 -9.68 -34.79
N ALA A 14 49.52 -8.46 -35.22
CA ALA A 14 48.78 -7.25 -34.89
C ALA A 14 47.35 -7.26 -35.46
N ALA A 15 47.18 -7.73 -36.71
CA ALA A 15 45.88 -7.90 -37.34
C ALA A 15 45.03 -8.95 -36.60
N GLY A 16 45.63 -10.09 -36.23
CA GLY A 16 44.97 -11.13 -35.44
C GLY A 16 44.48 -10.62 -34.07
N LEU A 17 45.31 -9.84 -33.37
CA LEU A 17 44.95 -9.24 -32.09
C LEU A 17 43.85 -8.18 -32.25
N ALA A 18 43.92 -7.33 -33.27
CA ALA A 18 42.89 -6.34 -33.56
C ALA A 18 41.53 -6.98 -33.86
N LEU A 19 41.51 -8.09 -34.60
CA LEU A 19 40.30 -8.85 -34.87
C LEU A 19 39.77 -9.53 -33.61
N ALA A 20 40.64 -10.12 -32.80
CA ALA A 20 40.26 -10.75 -31.55
C ALA A 20 39.64 -9.73 -30.56
N LEU A 21 40.26 -8.55 -30.41
CA LEU A 21 39.72 -7.46 -29.59
C LEU A 21 38.40 -6.92 -30.15
N SER A 22 38.28 -6.78 -31.47
CA SER A 22 37.04 -6.32 -32.10
C SER A 22 35.89 -7.31 -31.87
N ALA A 23 36.16 -8.60 -32.05
CA ALA A 23 35.18 -9.67 -31.80
C ALA A 23 34.80 -9.74 -30.32
N TRP A 24 35.77 -9.62 -29.41
CA TRP A 24 35.51 -9.58 -27.97
C TRP A 24 34.68 -8.36 -27.57
N ALA A 25 35.03 -7.17 -28.06
CA ALA A 25 34.29 -5.93 -27.79
C ALA A 25 32.86 -5.97 -28.35
N ALA A 26 32.67 -6.60 -29.52
CA ALA A 26 31.33 -6.82 -30.08
C ALA A 26 30.51 -7.77 -29.19
N ARG A 27 31.10 -8.90 -28.75
CA ARG A 27 30.44 -9.85 -27.85
C ARG A 27 30.11 -9.22 -26.50
N LEU A 28 31.01 -8.42 -25.93
CA LEU A 28 30.79 -7.72 -24.67
C LEU A 28 29.64 -6.71 -24.79
N ARG A 29 29.64 -5.91 -25.86
CA ARG A 29 28.53 -4.97 -26.14
C ARG A 29 27.20 -5.69 -26.30
N GLY A 30 27.17 -6.83 -27.00
CA GLY A 30 25.98 -7.67 -27.11
C GLY A 30 25.45 -8.11 -25.75
N ARG A 31 26.32 -8.67 -24.90
CA ARG A 31 25.95 -9.10 -23.53
C ARG A 31 25.48 -7.96 -22.64
N LEU A 32 26.11 -6.80 -22.73
CA LEU A 32 25.70 -5.61 -21.97
C LEU A 32 24.34 -5.11 -22.45
N ALA A 33 24.09 -5.08 -23.76
CA ALA A 33 22.79 -4.70 -24.31
C ALA A 33 21.68 -5.68 -23.88
N GLU A 34 21.95 -6.98 -23.88
CA GLU A 34 21.01 -7.99 -23.38
C GLU A 34 20.71 -7.82 -21.90
N ARG A 35 21.75 -7.62 -21.06
CA ARG A 35 21.56 -7.33 -19.63
C ARG A 35 20.78 -6.05 -19.40
N ASN A 36 21.07 -5.00 -20.16
CA ASN A 36 20.38 -3.73 -20.02
C ASN A 36 18.90 -3.86 -20.37
N ARG A 37 18.57 -4.53 -21.49
CA ARG A 37 17.16 -4.84 -21.84
C ARG A 37 16.47 -5.68 -20.78
N ALA A 38 17.15 -6.66 -20.18
CA ALA A 38 16.59 -7.48 -19.13
C ALA A 38 16.29 -6.65 -17.86
N LEU A 39 17.19 -5.74 -17.49
CA LEU A 39 16.99 -4.81 -16.36
C LEU A 39 15.87 -3.81 -16.64
N GLU A 40 15.84 -3.20 -17.82
CA GLU A 40 14.76 -2.30 -18.25
C GLU A 40 13.40 -3.00 -18.21
N ALA A 41 13.32 -4.24 -18.71
CA ALA A 41 12.09 -5.03 -18.66
C ALA A 41 11.70 -5.41 -17.21
N ALA A 42 12.67 -5.72 -16.35
CA ALA A 42 12.41 -5.99 -14.95
C ALA A 42 11.91 -4.74 -14.21
N MET A 43 12.53 -3.58 -14.47
CA MET A 43 12.12 -2.29 -13.94
C MET A 43 10.71 -1.92 -14.42
N GLY A 44 10.40 -2.12 -15.71
CA GLY A 44 9.06 -1.89 -16.24
C GLY A 44 7.99 -2.76 -15.58
N ARG A 45 8.28 -4.05 -15.33
CA ARG A 45 7.37 -4.93 -14.58
C ARG A 45 7.17 -4.46 -13.15
N ALA A 46 8.24 -4.11 -12.44
CA ALA A 46 8.16 -3.63 -11.07
C ALA A 46 7.34 -2.32 -10.96
N HIS A 47 7.50 -1.39 -11.91
CA HIS A 47 6.67 -0.19 -11.98
C HIS A 47 5.20 -0.53 -12.23
N GLY A 48 4.91 -1.45 -13.16
CA GLY A 48 3.55 -1.93 -13.40
C GLY A 48 2.90 -2.54 -12.14
N ASP A 49 3.66 -3.34 -11.38
CA ASP A 49 3.18 -3.93 -10.13
C ASP A 49 2.88 -2.86 -9.06
N ILE A 50 3.72 -1.83 -8.94
CA ILE A 50 3.47 -0.69 -8.03
C ILE A 50 2.21 0.06 -8.47
N SER A 51 2.08 0.39 -9.76
CA SER A 51 0.89 1.07 -10.27
C SER A 51 -0.39 0.26 -10.09
N ALA A 52 -0.34 -1.06 -10.25
CA ALA A 52 -1.48 -1.94 -9.98
C ALA A 52 -1.87 -1.94 -8.50
N ARG A 53 -0.88 -1.93 -7.59
CA ARG A 53 -1.11 -1.80 -6.14
C ARG A 53 -1.68 -0.42 -5.78
N ASP A 54 -1.16 0.66 -6.36
CA ASP A 54 -1.70 2.00 -6.18
C ASP A 54 -3.14 2.11 -6.66
N GLY A 55 -3.46 1.50 -7.81
CA GLY A 55 -4.82 1.39 -8.30
C GLY A 55 -5.75 0.62 -7.35
N ALA A 56 -5.27 -0.46 -6.74
CA ALA A 56 -6.03 -1.19 -5.73
C ALA A 56 -6.25 -0.32 -4.48
N LEU A 57 -5.23 0.40 -3.99
CA LEU A 57 -5.38 1.30 -2.83
C LEU A 57 -6.33 2.47 -3.12
N ALA A 58 -6.29 3.03 -4.33
CA ALA A 58 -7.19 4.09 -4.75
C ALA A 58 -8.66 3.65 -4.71
N ALA A 59 -8.95 2.38 -5.04
CA ALA A 59 -10.31 1.84 -4.95
C ALA A 59 -10.84 1.75 -3.50
N PHE A 60 -9.94 1.75 -2.50
CA PHE A 60 -10.31 1.72 -1.08
C PHE A 60 -10.30 3.11 -0.42
N GLU A 61 -9.97 4.17 -1.17
CA GLU A 61 -9.76 5.52 -0.63
C GLU A 61 -8.77 5.55 0.55
N ASP A 62 -7.84 4.60 0.55
CA ASP A 62 -6.81 4.45 1.57
C ASP A 62 -5.52 5.16 1.12
N VAL A 63 -4.80 5.71 2.08
CA VAL A 63 -3.40 6.10 1.89
C VAL A 63 -2.49 5.25 2.77
N ARG A 64 -1.26 5.01 2.29
CA ARG A 64 -0.25 4.31 3.08
C ARG A 64 1.05 5.07 3.15
N VAL A 65 1.68 5.01 4.32
CA VAL A 65 3.01 5.53 4.58
C VAL A 65 3.92 4.36 4.91
N ALA A 66 4.88 4.06 4.05
CA ALA A 66 5.94 3.12 4.35
C ALA A 66 6.97 3.82 5.23
N LEU A 67 7.29 3.23 6.38
CA LEU A 67 8.29 3.76 7.31
C LEU A 67 9.64 3.10 6.99
N THR A 68 10.64 3.87 6.58
CA THR A 68 11.98 3.33 6.35
C THR A 68 12.85 3.45 7.61
N PRO A 69 13.64 2.41 7.95
CA PRO A 69 14.66 2.51 8.99
C PRO A 69 15.70 3.55 8.56
N GLY A 70 15.61 4.77 9.10
CA GLY A 70 16.39 5.93 8.64
C GLY A 70 15.58 7.24 8.54
N GLY A 71 14.27 7.20 8.77
CA GLY A 71 13.42 8.40 8.84
C GLY A 71 12.86 8.86 7.49
N GLY A 72 13.12 8.11 6.42
CA GLY A 72 12.39 8.31 5.17
C GLY A 72 10.98 7.74 5.27
N ALA A 73 10.05 8.33 4.53
CA ALA A 73 8.71 7.82 4.41
C ALA A 73 8.26 7.90 2.96
N ASP A 74 7.83 6.76 2.41
CA ASP A 74 7.31 6.69 1.04
C ASP A 74 5.79 6.59 1.08
N ARG A 75 5.13 7.20 0.10
CA ARG A 75 3.66 7.31 0.07
C ARG A 75 3.06 6.47 -1.04
N LEU A 76 1.98 5.78 -0.70
CA LEU A 76 1.15 5.06 -1.65
C LEU A 76 -0.31 5.52 -1.52
N GLY A 77 -1.08 5.40 -2.59
CA GLY A 77 -2.47 5.86 -2.68
C GLY A 77 -2.67 7.00 -3.68
N SER A 78 -3.92 7.30 -4.01
CA SER A 78 -4.23 8.27 -5.06
C SER A 78 -3.86 9.71 -4.65
N PRO A 79 -3.38 10.56 -5.60
CA PRO A 79 -3.11 11.96 -5.30
C PRO A 79 -4.32 12.70 -4.70
N ALA A 80 -5.53 12.42 -5.20
CA ALA A 80 -6.76 13.03 -4.70
C ALA A 80 -7.05 12.66 -3.23
N THR A 81 -6.82 11.40 -2.85
CA THR A 81 -7.00 10.95 -1.45
C THR A 81 -5.97 11.61 -0.53
N TRP A 82 -4.73 11.77 -1.01
CA TRP A 82 -3.67 12.49 -0.31
C TRP A 82 -4.01 13.97 -0.10
N ASP A 83 -4.57 14.64 -1.11
CA ASP A 83 -5.00 16.03 -1.00
C ASP A 83 -6.13 16.18 0.03
N VAL A 84 -7.06 15.22 0.07
CA VAL A 84 -8.16 15.21 1.04
C VAL A 84 -7.62 15.09 2.47
N ILE A 85 -6.79 14.09 2.76
CA ILE A 85 -6.30 13.86 4.14
C ILE A 85 -5.41 15.02 4.62
N VAL A 86 -4.54 15.56 3.75
CA VAL A 86 -3.68 16.70 4.12
C VAL A 86 -4.54 17.90 4.47
N ARG A 87 -5.49 18.26 3.60
CA ARG A 87 -6.40 19.39 3.84
C ARG A 87 -7.19 19.19 5.14
N ASP A 88 -7.60 17.96 5.43
CA ASP A 88 -8.39 17.63 6.61
C ASP A 88 -7.59 17.76 7.91
N LEU A 89 -6.34 17.31 7.90
CA LEU A 89 -5.43 17.37 9.05
C LEU A 89 -4.84 18.77 9.27
N THR A 90 -4.74 19.60 8.22
CA THR A 90 -4.29 20.99 8.33
C THR A 90 -5.42 21.99 8.59
N ASN A 91 -6.65 21.53 8.83
CA ASN A 91 -7.85 22.35 8.99
C ASN A 91 -8.10 23.32 7.82
N GLY A 92 -7.74 22.91 6.60
CA GLY A 92 -7.91 23.72 5.40
C GLY A 92 -6.95 24.90 5.28
N SER A 93 -5.78 24.86 5.94
CA SER A 93 -4.77 25.91 5.77
C SER A 93 -4.30 26.00 4.31
N ASP A 94 -4.34 27.20 3.73
CA ASP A 94 -3.85 27.48 2.35
C ASP A 94 -2.32 27.38 2.21
N VAL A 95 -1.58 27.16 3.30
CA VAL A 95 -0.15 26.91 3.24
C VAL A 95 0.07 25.49 2.76
N ALA A 96 0.49 25.34 1.50
CA ALA A 96 0.89 24.06 0.96
C ALA A 96 2.06 23.48 1.79
N PRO A 97 1.87 22.34 2.47
CA PRO A 97 2.95 21.73 3.23
C PRO A 97 4.06 21.29 2.27
N SER A 98 5.32 21.40 2.73
CA SER A 98 6.49 20.99 1.95
C SER A 98 6.50 19.49 1.65
N ASP A 99 5.93 18.69 2.55
CA ASP A 99 5.74 17.25 2.36
C ASP A 99 4.45 16.75 3.02
N PRO A 100 3.45 16.27 2.23
CA PRO A 100 2.24 15.61 2.71
C PRO A 100 2.47 14.48 3.73
N VAL A 101 3.57 13.74 3.59
CA VAL A 101 3.88 12.61 4.46
C VAL A 101 4.23 13.07 5.86
N LEU A 102 4.97 14.18 5.98
CA LEU A 102 5.29 14.77 7.27
C LEU A 102 4.05 15.27 8.00
N VAL A 103 3.08 15.86 7.29
CA VAL A 103 1.79 16.27 7.87
C VAL A 103 1.08 15.08 8.52
N VAL A 104 1.00 13.96 7.80
CA VAL A 104 0.38 12.74 8.33
C VAL A 104 1.18 12.18 9.51
N LEU A 105 2.50 12.11 9.41
CA LEU A 105 3.35 11.58 10.49
C LEU A 105 3.29 12.46 11.74
N ASP A 106 3.25 13.78 11.61
CA ASP A 106 3.11 14.71 12.72
C ASP A 106 1.75 14.54 13.41
N ALA A 107 0.67 14.40 12.63
CA ALA A 107 -0.66 14.12 13.18
C ALA A 107 -0.70 12.77 13.92
N VAL A 108 -0.13 11.71 13.34
CA VAL A 108 -0.03 10.39 14.00
C VAL A 108 0.84 10.46 15.25
N ARG A 109 1.95 11.19 15.22
CA ARG A 109 2.84 11.35 16.37
C ARG A 109 2.15 12.12 17.50
N ALA A 110 1.36 13.13 17.17
CA ALA A 110 0.56 13.87 18.16
C ALA A 110 -0.51 12.97 18.82
N ALA A 111 -1.18 12.10 18.06
CA ALA A 111 -2.23 11.24 18.58
C ALA A 111 -1.73 9.94 19.25
N ALA A 112 -0.64 9.35 18.73
CA ALA A 112 -0.21 7.99 19.06
C ALA A 112 1.32 7.83 19.15
N GLY A 113 2.06 8.88 19.48
CA GLY A 113 3.53 8.92 19.51
C GLY A 113 4.22 7.68 20.10
N PRO A 114 3.95 7.30 21.36
CA PRO A 114 4.59 6.12 21.96
C PRO A 114 4.33 4.80 21.21
N ARG A 115 3.17 4.67 20.56
CA ARG A 115 2.78 3.48 19.79
C ARG A 115 3.44 3.51 18.40
N LEU A 116 3.56 4.69 17.80
CA LEU A 116 4.33 4.88 16.58
C LEU A 116 5.81 4.54 16.80
N ASP A 117 6.40 4.98 17.91
CA ASP A 117 7.79 4.64 18.25
C ASP A 117 7.94 3.12 18.50
N GLY A 118 6.98 2.48 19.18
CA GLY A 118 6.94 1.02 19.33
C GLY A 118 6.84 0.27 17.99
N LEU A 119 6.08 0.79 17.03
CA LEU A 119 6.02 0.24 15.68
C LEU A 119 7.37 0.36 14.95
N ILE A 120 8.03 1.51 15.04
CA ILE A 120 9.30 1.77 14.35
C ILE A 120 10.44 0.95 14.96
N ASP A 121 10.56 0.93 16.29
CA ASP A 121 11.69 0.34 16.99
C ASP A 121 11.54 -1.18 17.18
N ARG A 122 10.31 -1.64 17.45
CA ARG A 122 10.03 -3.03 17.82
C ARG A 122 9.06 -3.75 16.89
N GLY A 123 8.50 -3.05 15.91
CA GLY A 123 7.48 -3.63 15.02
C GLY A 123 6.14 -3.88 15.69
N GLU A 124 5.85 -3.24 16.84
CA GLU A 124 4.60 -3.43 17.57
C GLU A 124 3.41 -2.83 16.81
N ALA A 125 2.47 -3.67 16.42
CA ALA A 125 1.26 -3.25 15.71
C ALA A 125 0.36 -2.39 16.61
N PHE A 126 -0.33 -1.42 16.02
CA PHE A 126 -1.26 -0.58 16.74
C PHE A 126 -2.41 -0.09 15.86
N ASP A 127 -3.50 0.33 16.50
CA ASP A 127 -4.63 1.01 15.87
C ASP A 127 -4.93 2.30 16.61
N ALA A 128 -5.12 3.40 15.89
CA ALA A 128 -5.42 4.71 16.44
C ALA A 128 -6.48 5.43 15.60
N VAL A 129 -6.93 6.58 16.11
CA VAL A 129 -7.89 7.45 15.44
C VAL A 129 -7.30 8.85 15.40
N LEU A 130 -7.34 9.50 14.23
CA LEU A 130 -7.04 10.92 14.06
C LEU A 130 -8.32 11.68 13.83
N GLU A 131 -8.47 12.80 14.53
CA GLU A 131 -9.54 13.76 14.24
C GLU A 131 -9.11 14.66 13.10
N GLY A 132 -9.92 14.74 12.05
CA GLY A 132 -9.78 15.69 10.95
C GLY A 132 -11.00 16.61 10.86
N GLN A 133 -10.88 17.71 10.12
CA GLN A 133 -11.94 18.74 10.03
C GLN A 133 -13.29 18.20 9.53
N SER A 134 -13.26 17.25 8.59
CA SER A 134 -14.43 16.67 7.91
C SER A 134 -14.76 15.26 8.38
N GLY A 135 -14.02 14.73 9.35
CA GLY A 135 -14.28 13.43 9.97
C GLY A 135 -13.02 12.79 10.55
N ALA A 136 -13.21 11.69 11.25
CA ALA A 136 -12.11 10.93 11.82
C ALA A 136 -11.44 10.02 10.78
N TRP A 137 -10.18 9.67 11.02
CA TRP A 137 -9.39 8.73 10.22
C TRP A 137 -8.94 7.57 11.10
N ALA A 138 -9.20 6.35 10.67
CA ALA A 138 -8.60 5.17 11.28
C ALA A 138 -7.15 5.08 10.83
N VAL A 139 -6.25 4.85 11.79
CA VAL A 139 -4.83 4.63 11.55
C VAL A 139 -4.47 3.24 12.00
N GLU A 140 -3.93 2.44 11.09
CA GLU A 140 -3.40 1.11 11.40
C GLU A 140 -1.89 1.10 11.19
N GLY A 141 -1.15 0.84 12.26
CA GLY A 141 0.28 0.56 12.22
C GLY A 141 0.52 -0.94 12.15
N ARG A 142 1.24 -1.42 11.13
CA ARG A 142 1.56 -2.83 10.93
C ARG A 142 3.03 -2.99 10.55
N SER A 143 3.62 -4.11 10.97
CA SER A 143 4.96 -4.51 10.58
C SER A 143 4.91 -5.89 9.92
N ALA A 144 5.68 -6.08 8.86
CA ALA A 144 5.83 -7.37 8.18
C ALA A 144 7.21 -7.43 7.51
N ALA A 145 7.90 -8.57 7.64
CA ALA A 145 9.19 -8.84 6.99
C ALA A 145 10.26 -7.73 7.19
N GLY A 146 10.28 -7.11 8.38
CA GLY A 146 11.24 -6.04 8.71
C GLY A 146 10.88 -4.65 8.16
N ALA A 147 9.73 -4.50 7.50
CA ALA A 147 9.18 -3.22 7.10
C ALA A 147 7.99 -2.84 7.99
N ALA A 148 7.88 -1.56 8.34
CA ALA A 148 6.74 -1.00 9.05
C ALA A 148 5.98 -0.03 8.14
N TRP A 149 4.67 0.04 8.28
CA TRP A 149 3.83 0.92 7.50
C TRP A 149 2.59 1.36 8.28
N LEU A 150 2.04 2.50 7.86
CA LEU A 150 0.77 3.04 8.34
C LEU A 150 -0.27 2.95 7.22
N ARG A 151 -1.49 2.51 7.55
CA ARG A 151 -2.70 2.70 6.75
C ARG A 151 -3.48 3.85 7.34
N LEU A 152 -3.99 4.75 6.51
CA LEU A 152 -5.00 5.70 6.91
C LEU A 152 -6.21 5.56 6.00
N SER A 153 -7.37 5.46 6.63
CA SER A 153 -8.66 5.34 5.96
C SER A 153 -9.70 6.14 6.69
N ARG A 154 -10.63 6.76 5.97
CA ARG A 154 -11.69 7.53 6.60
C ARG A 154 -12.52 6.63 7.51
N LEU A 155 -12.65 7.01 8.78
CA LEU A 155 -13.69 6.43 9.63
C LEU A 155 -15.00 7.01 9.15
N GLY A 156 -15.84 6.18 8.53
CA GLY A 156 -17.24 6.53 8.37
C GLY A 156 -17.77 6.95 9.73
N LEU A 157 -18.38 8.13 9.81
CA LEU A 157 -19.13 8.61 10.97
C LEU A 157 -20.12 7.51 11.34
N ILE A 158 -19.79 6.68 12.36
CA ILE A 158 -20.65 5.66 12.98
C ILE A 158 -21.79 5.22 12.03
N GLY A 159 -21.48 4.37 11.05
CA GLY A 159 -22.40 4.18 9.93
C GLY A 159 -22.03 3.07 8.97
N THR A 160 -21.81 1.85 9.48
CA THR A 160 -21.87 0.58 8.73
C THR A 160 -20.84 0.37 7.59
N ALA A 161 -20.62 -0.88 7.20
CA ALA A 161 -19.89 -1.18 5.97
C ALA A 161 -20.58 -0.57 4.72
N ALA A 162 -21.81 -0.04 4.83
CA ALA A 162 -22.55 0.57 3.72
C ALA A 162 -21.89 1.80 3.10
N GLU A 163 -20.82 2.35 3.68
CA GLU A 163 -20.09 3.48 3.07
C GLU A 163 -18.70 3.10 2.53
N SER A 164 -18.23 1.86 2.79
CA SER A 164 -17.11 1.30 2.05
C SER A 164 -17.65 0.75 0.73
N GLY A 165 -16.99 1.02 -0.41
CA GLY A 165 -17.40 0.49 -1.71
C GLY A 165 -17.63 -1.04 -1.70
N LEU A 166 -16.99 -1.78 -0.80
CA LEU A 166 -17.24 -3.21 -0.57
C LEU A 166 -18.52 -3.52 0.21
N GLY A 167 -18.88 -2.75 1.23
CA GLY A 167 -20.12 -3.03 1.96
C GLY A 167 -21.35 -2.52 1.21
N LEU A 168 -21.21 -1.56 0.30
CA LEU A 168 -22.23 -1.31 -0.74
C LEU A 168 -22.43 -2.53 -1.64
N LEU A 169 -21.35 -3.15 -2.13
CA LEU A 169 -21.45 -4.37 -2.95
C LEU A 169 -22.04 -5.54 -2.16
N ALA A 170 -21.64 -5.71 -0.89
CA ALA A 170 -22.14 -6.76 -0.02
C ALA A 170 -23.62 -6.53 0.39
N ASP A 171 -24.08 -5.28 0.45
CA ASP A 171 -25.47 -4.91 0.70
C ASP A 171 -26.43 -5.38 -0.40
N TYR A 172 -25.94 -5.48 -1.65
CA TYR A 172 -26.71 -6.02 -2.77
C TYR A 172 -26.55 -7.53 -2.95
N TYR A 173 -25.72 -8.19 -2.14
CA TYR A 173 -25.59 -9.65 -2.20
C TYR A 173 -26.90 -10.32 -1.73
N PRO A 174 -27.45 -11.30 -2.46
CA PRO A 174 -28.78 -11.83 -2.19
C PRO A 174 -28.87 -12.73 -0.95
N ALA A 175 -27.74 -13.18 -0.38
CA ALA A 175 -27.75 -14.05 0.79
C ALA A 175 -27.43 -13.28 2.10
N PRO A 176 -28.06 -13.64 3.23
CA PRO A 176 -27.76 -13.06 4.54
C PRO A 176 -26.27 -13.14 4.88
N THR A 177 -25.65 -11.99 5.11
CA THR A 177 -24.22 -11.87 5.42
C THR A 177 -24.03 -10.92 6.58
N TRP A 178 -23.17 -11.27 7.54
CA TRP A 178 -22.90 -10.45 8.71
C TRP A 178 -21.46 -10.62 9.19
N VAL A 179 -21.02 -9.64 9.98
CA VAL A 179 -19.71 -9.61 10.64
C VAL A 179 -19.96 -9.40 12.13
N VAL A 180 -19.17 -10.06 12.98
CA VAL A 180 -19.16 -9.84 14.43
C VAL A 180 -17.86 -9.17 14.85
N ASP A 181 -17.90 -8.41 15.96
CA ASP A 181 -16.71 -7.84 16.59
C ASP A 181 -15.90 -8.95 17.30
N ALA A 182 -14.73 -8.60 17.83
CA ALA A 182 -13.88 -9.53 18.60
C ALA A 182 -14.56 -10.07 19.87
N GLY A 183 -15.64 -9.43 20.33
CA GLY A 183 -16.48 -9.87 21.45
C GLY A 183 -17.71 -10.67 21.02
N GLY A 184 -17.83 -11.04 19.74
CA GLY A 184 -18.95 -11.82 19.21
C GLY A 184 -20.24 -11.04 18.99
N ARG A 185 -20.23 -9.71 19.13
CA ARG A 185 -21.43 -8.88 18.91
C ARG A 185 -21.53 -8.51 17.44
N LEU A 186 -22.76 -8.49 16.90
CA LEU A 186 -23.03 -8.13 15.51
C LEU A 186 -22.42 -6.78 15.15
N ALA A 187 -21.35 -6.73 14.36
CA ALA A 187 -20.65 -5.50 13.95
C ALA A 187 -21.32 -4.85 12.72
N TRP A 188 -21.79 -5.69 11.78
CA TRP A 188 -22.43 -5.27 10.54
C TRP A 188 -23.29 -6.41 9.97
N ALA A 189 -24.33 -6.07 9.21
CA ALA A 189 -25.17 -7.02 8.48
C ALA A 189 -25.66 -6.40 7.17
N ASN A 190 -25.84 -7.22 6.13
CA ASN A 190 -26.35 -6.77 4.84
C ASN A 190 -27.90 -6.69 4.80
N ARG A 191 -28.45 -6.12 3.72
CA ARG A 191 -29.91 -5.99 3.55
C ARG A 191 -30.66 -7.32 3.62
N ALA A 192 -30.11 -8.39 3.03
CA ALA A 192 -30.72 -9.71 3.07
C ALA A 192 -30.82 -10.25 4.52
N TRP A 193 -29.80 -10.02 5.34
CA TRP A 193 -29.79 -10.38 6.75
C TRP A 193 -30.83 -9.59 7.56
N LEU A 194 -30.87 -8.27 7.38
CA LEU A 194 -31.83 -7.40 8.06
C LEU A 194 -33.29 -7.76 7.71
N ALA A 195 -33.54 -8.07 6.44
CA ALA A 195 -34.85 -8.53 5.96
C ALA A 195 -35.26 -9.86 6.60
N GLU A 196 -34.34 -10.83 6.67
CA GLU A 196 -34.59 -12.14 7.26
C GLU A 196 -34.83 -12.04 8.78
N MET A 197 -34.08 -11.18 9.47
CA MET A 197 -34.24 -10.92 10.91
C MET A 197 -35.36 -9.92 11.24
N LYS A 198 -36.05 -9.39 10.22
CA LYS A 198 -37.19 -8.46 10.33
C LYS A 198 -36.87 -7.22 11.16
N VAL A 199 -35.71 -6.64 10.93
CA VAL A 199 -35.22 -5.43 11.59
C VAL A 199 -34.63 -4.47 10.56
N GLU A 200 -34.81 -3.18 10.77
CA GLU A 200 -34.40 -2.16 9.79
C GLU A 200 -32.94 -1.74 9.96
N THR A 201 -32.35 -1.96 11.14
CA THR A 201 -30.99 -1.51 11.46
C THR A 201 -30.22 -2.56 12.27
N VAL A 202 -28.88 -2.50 12.18
CA VAL A 202 -27.98 -3.35 12.96
C VAL A 202 -28.11 -3.03 14.46
N GLU A 203 -28.37 -1.77 14.81
CA GLU A 203 -28.60 -1.30 16.17
C GLU A 203 -29.85 -1.96 16.75
N ALA A 204 -30.96 -1.97 16.00
CA ALA A 204 -32.19 -2.64 16.43
C ALA A 204 -32.00 -4.16 16.57
N ALA A 205 -31.12 -4.75 15.76
CA ALA A 205 -30.77 -6.15 15.86
C ALA A 205 -29.93 -6.46 17.12
N ARG A 206 -28.97 -5.59 17.44
CA ARG A 206 -28.15 -5.68 18.66
C ARG A 206 -28.99 -5.55 19.92
N ASP A 207 -29.88 -4.57 19.97
CA ASP A 207 -30.76 -4.33 21.12
C ASP A 207 -31.66 -5.54 21.41
N LYS A 208 -32.04 -6.26 20.36
CA LYS A 208 -32.85 -7.49 20.43
C LYS A 208 -32.02 -8.77 20.53
N ALA A 209 -30.70 -8.66 20.63
CA ALA A 209 -29.75 -9.78 20.66
C ALA A 209 -29.97 -10.82 19.54
N LEU A 210 -30.31 -10.35 18.33
CA LEU A 210 -30.63 -11.19 17.19
C LEU A 210 -29.38 -11.80 16.54
N THR A 211 -29.36 -13.12 16.36
CA THR A 211 -28.28 -13.86 15.68
C THR A 211 -28.82 -15.06 14.89
N PHE A 212 -28.14 -15.46 13.82
CA PHE A 212 -28.41 -16.74 13.13
C PHE A 212 -27.79 -17.94 13.84
N ASP A 213 -26.79 -17.70 14.69
CA ASP A 213 -26.04 -18.79 15.33
C ASP A 213 -26.79 -19.31 16.56
N ARG A 214 -27.63 -20.33 16.35
CA ARG A 214 -28.32 -21.09 17.39
C ARG A 214 -27.49 -22.22 18.01
N GLY A 215 -26.18 -22.29 17.72
CA GLY A 215 -25.27 -23.25 18.38
C GLY A 215 -25.01 -22.95 19.87
N ALA A 216 -25.49 -21.81 20.38
CA ALA A 216 -25.25 -21.34 21.75
C ALA A 216 -26.49 -21.38 22.67
N ASP A 217 -27.66 -21.80 22.17
CA ASP A 217 -28.91 -21.92 22.96
C ASP A 217 -29.18 -23.37 23.44
N ALA A 218 -28.14 -24.22 23.52
CA ALA A 218 -28.20 -25.58 24.04
C ALA A 218 -27.37 -25.74 25.33
#